data_AF-A0A4Q5XI24-F1
#
_entry.id   AF-A0A4Q5XI24-F1
#
_cell.length_a   1.000
_cell.length_b   1.000
_cell.length_c   1.000
_cell.angle_alpha   90.00
_cell.angle_beta   90.00
_cell.angle_gamma   90.00
#
_symmetry.space_group_name_H-M   'P 1'
#
loop_
_entity.id
_entity.type
_entity.pdbx_description
1 polymer ?
#
loop_
_entity_poly.entity_id
_entity_poly.type
_entity_poly.pdbx_seq_one_letter_code
_entity_poly.pdbx_strand_id
1 'polypeptide(L)'
;MENASQGGRMMRQRAGRRSAFRRCSWLFGAAVLALACERPEYTYDPDRPLDGGTGAFGNFGGAGTVGTGGALSTGAAGSAPGGAGACLLDRPVTSPAFSKQAISNQLPARQVVYALMTDDEVEELKATRALLPKPAVAAPSSALSSLLLQLQNTASELRKPLLQELVKRFRVTRTTWPNPWALRLVEHPSSQHMNPVRITFKEDAWVVRLFDGSPSIVNLSNQIVTITAAMAEPERIAAIYYVADDRSAGAVATCETGKRELALGNPDMVEEFAIGTPEILEQLDADIASLEALFNVSRPCSSVDRNGMTFHAFTVCQSWRFFDASTEFLAYQWALANPVESYKPTSQNLATLIQALKDDRFEPDPFVGIPLPAVGEGGAGRGMPTNGSG
;
A
#
# COMPACT_ATOMS: atom_id res chain seq x y z
N MET A 1 -60.79 -29.70 -25.66
CA MET A 1 -61.78 -28.61 -25.73
C MET A 1 -62.14 -28.24 -24.30
N GLU A 2 -61.99 -26.95 -23.97
CA GLU A 2 -62.57 -26.21 -22.81
C GLU A 2 -62.24 -26.67 -21.38
N ASN A 3 -62.14 -25.83 -20.35
CA ASN A 3 -61.70 -24.45 -20.12
C ASN A 3 -61.75 -24.23 -18.57
N ALA A 4 -61.00 -23.26 -18.05
CA ALA A 4 -61.22 -22.50 -16.78
C ALA A 4 -61.13 -23.25 -15.41
N SER A 5 -60.21 -22.91 -14.50
CA SER A 5 -60.09 -21.71 -13.62
C SER A 5 -60.96 -21.74 -12.34
N GLN A 6 -60.31 -21.80 -11.15
CA GLN A 6 -60.44 -20.87 -10.00
C GLN A 6 -60.12 -21.48 -8.61
N GLY A 7 -59.48 -20.65 -7.76
CA GLY A 7 -59.49 -20.71 -6.29
C GLY A 7 -58.11 -21.02 -5.66
N GLY A 8 -57.53 -20.27 -4.71
CA GLY A 8 -57.94 -19.09 -3.96
C GLY A 8 -57.22 -19.06 -2.59
N ARG A 9 -56.69 -17.88 -2.21
CA ARG A 9 -56.37 -17.36 -0.85
C ARG A 9 -55.28 -18.01 0.03
N MET A 10 -54.30 -17.19 0.42
CA MET A 10 -54.11 -16.83 1.84
C MET A 10 -53.50 -15.41 2.05
N MET A 11 -54.26 -14.58 2.77
CA MET A 11 -53.85 -13.38 3.55
C MET A 11 -52.94 -13.82 4.72
N ARG A 12 -52.23 -13.02 5.54
CA ARG A 12 -51.97 -11.59 5.81
C ARG A 12 -50.88 -11.61 6.89
N GLN A 13 -49.98 -10.64 6.95
CA GLN A 13 -49.54 -10.10 8.26
C GLN A 13 -49.17 -8.62 8.13
N ARG A 14 -49.80 -7.83 9.00
CA ARG A 14 -49.59 -6.40 9.22
C ARG A 14 -48.63 -6.23 10.40
N ALA A 15 -47.79 -5.21 10.34
CA ALA A 15 -47.35 -4.47 11.53
C ALA A 15 -47.15 -2.98 11.17
N GLY A 16 -47.91 -2.09 11.81
CA GLY A 16 -47.55 -0.67 11.97
C GLY A 16 -46.69 -0.50 13.23
N ARG A 17 -46.39 0.67 13.79
CA ARG A 17 -46.71 2.09 13.56
C ARG A 17 -45.87 2.84 14.62
N ARG A 18 -45.20 3.97 14.30
CA ARG A 18 -44.88 5.16 15.19
C ARG A 18 -43.96 4.88 16.43
N SER A 19 -43.15 5.77 17.02
CA SER A 19 -43.02 7.25 17.06
C SER A 19 -41.78 7.70 17.90
N ALA A 20 -41.34 8.96 17.66
CA ALA A 20 -40.91 10.01 18.62
C ALA A 20 -39.50 10.06 19.27
N PHE A 21 -38.77 11.13 18.90
CA PHE A 21 -38.19 12.21 19.74
C PHE A 21 -37.59 11.89 21.12
N ARG A 22 -36.30 12.25 21.32
CA ARG A 22 -35.86 13.22 22.35
C ARG A 22 -34.40 13.69 22.18
N ARG A 23 -34.21 15.00 22.33
CA ARG A 23 -32.95 15.75 22.46
C ARG A 23 -32.38 15.60 23.89
N CYS A 24 -31.07 15.74 24.06
CA CYS A 24 -30.50 16.64 25.07
C CYS A 24 -29.00 16.91 24.84
N SER A 25 -28.67 18.19 24.94
CA SER A 25 -27.40 18.87 24.72
C SER A 25 -26.43 18.70 25.89
N TRP A 26 -25.11 18.78 25.65
CA TRP A 26 -24.14 19.38 26.58
C TRP A 26 -23.05 20.13 25.80
N LEU A 27 -22.76 21.34 26.28
CA LEU A 27 -21.80 22.35 25.80
C LEU A 27 -20.49 22.28 26.63
N PHE A 28 -19.51 23.11 26.24
CA PHE A 28 -18.17 23.41 26.82
C PHE A 28 -17.02 22.56 26.26
N GLY A 29 -15.88 23.10 25.82
CA GLY A 29 -15.38 24.48 25.80
C GLY A 29 -13.85 24.50 25.61
N ALA A 30 -13.36 25.66 25.17
CA ALA A 30 -12.00 26.20 25.29
C ALA A 30 -10.85 25.73 24.36
N ALA A 31 -10.20 26.77 23.83
CA ALA A 31 -9.05 26.83 22.94
C ALA A 31 -7.73 26.33 23.54
N VAL A 32 -6.87 25.81 22.68
CA VAL A 32 -5.40 25.81 22.85
C VAL A 32 -4.76 26.24 21.53
N LEU A 33 -4.10 27.39 21.56
CA LEU A 33 -3.12 27.85 20.58
C LEU A 33 -1.78 27.17 20.89
N ALA A 34 -1.17 26.50 19.90
CA ALA A 34 0.27 26.23 19.89
C ALA A 34 0.81 25.96 18.48
N LEU A 35 1.60 26.93 18.02
CA LEU A 35 2.89 26.82 17.31
C LEU A 35 2.97 25.99 16.01
N ALA A 36 3.06 26.73 14.91
CA ALA A 36 3.75 26.29 13.71
C ALA A 36 5.24 26.06 14.03
N CYS A 37 5.69 24.81 13.93
CA CYS A 37 7.10 24.52 13.66
C CYS A 37 7.25 24.41 12.14
N GLU A 38 7.97 25.35 11.54
CA GLU A 38 8.52 25.17 10.20
C GLU A 38 9.40 23.92 10.20
N ARG A 39 9.06 22.94 9.36
CA ARG A 39 9.91 21.78 9.06
C ARG A 39 10.75 22.11 7.82
N PRO A 40 12.00 21.61 7.73
CA PRO A 40 12.81 21.82 6.55
C PRO A 40 12.13 21.20 5.32
N GLU A 41 12.20 21.89 4.19
CA GLU A 41 11.90 21.30 2.89
C GLU A 41 12.91 20.16 2.65
N TYR A 42 12.42 18.93 2.59
CA TYR A 42 13.19 17.80 2.11
C TYR A 42 12.76 17.54 0.67
N THR A 43 13.64 17.88 -0.28
CA THR A 43 13.58 17.36 -1.64
C THR A 43 14.27 15.99 -1.67
N TYR A 44 13.52 14.97 -2.08
CA TYR A 44 14.02 13.62 -2.24
C TYR A 44 14.83 13.52 -3.55
N ASP A 45 16.06 13.02 -3.44
CA ASP A 45 16.97 12.74 -4.56
C ASP A 45 17.14 11.20 -4.66
N PRO A 46 16.73 10.56 -5.76
CA PRO A 46 16.78 9.10 -5.93
C PRO A 46 18.20 8.53 -5.98
N ASP A 47 19.23 9.36 -6.22
CA ASP A 47 20.62 8.92 -6.33
C ASP A 47 21.40 9.00 -5.02
N ARG A 48 20.81 9.58 -3.96
CA ARG A 48 21.48 9.76 -2.67
C ARG A 48 21.10 8.64 -1.70
N PRO A 49 22.06 7.85 -1.17
CA PRO A 49 21.79 6.92 -0.06
C PRO A 49 21.13 7.69 1.09
N LEU A 50 20.12 7.07 1.72
CA LEU A 50 19.53 7.62 2.94
C LEU A 50 20.58 7.56 4.05
N ASP A 51 21.38 8.63 4.18
CA ASP A 51 22.29 8.78 5.31
C ASP A 51 21.45 8.81 6.59
N GLY A 52 21.71 7.83 7.47
CA GLY A 52 21.01 7.65 8.74
C GLY A 52 21.08 8.91 9.60
N GLY A 53 20.08 9.78 9.47
CA GLY A 53 19.92 10.97 10.28
C GLY A 53 19.61 10.58 11.72
N THR A 54 20.57 10.76 12.61
CA THR A 54 20.38 10.76 14.06
C THR A 54 19.47 11.94 14.45
N GLY A 55 18.16 11.71 14.44
CA GLY A 55 17.17 12.64 14.99
C GLY A 55 17.15 12.56 16.51
N ALA A 56 17.83 13.49 17.17
CA ALA A 56 17.68 13.74 18.59
C ALA A 56 16.27 14.26 18.89
N PHE A 57 15.51 13.53 19.71
CA PHE A 57 14.27 14.05 20.31
C PHE A 57 14.51 14.34 21.79
N GLY A 58 14.33 15.62 22.14
CA GLY A 58 14.36 16.12 23.51
C GLY A 58 13.08 15.83 24.29
N ASN A 59 13.28 15.56 25.58
CA ASN A 59 12.41 15.74 26.74
C ASN A 59 10.89 15.83 26.55
N PHE A 60 10.19 14.85 27.12
CA PHE A 60 8.92 15.06 27.80
C PHE A 60 9.02 14.53 29.23
N GLY A 61 9.01 15.45 30.20
CA GLY A 61 8.77 15.17 31.60
C GLY A 61 7.26 15.06 31.86
N GLY A 62 6.88 14.08 32.67
CA GLY A 62 5.51 13.88 33.12
C GLY A 62 5.42 12.65 34.01
N ALA A 63 5.37 12.90 35.32
CA ALA A 63 5.48 11.91 36.38
C ALA A 63 4.35 10.87 36.37
N GLY A 64 4.73 9.61 36.60
CA GLY A 64 3.84 8.48 36.83
C GLY A 64 4.64 7.29 37.38
N THR A 65 4.90 7.32 38.68
CA THR A 65 5.48 6.21 39.44
C THR A 65 4.59 4.96 39.40
N VAL A 66 5.20 3.78 39.17
CA VAL A 66 5.16 2.55 39.99
C VAL A 66 5.51 1.36 39.08
N GLY A 67 6.60 0.65 39.41
CA GLY A 67 6.99 -0.60 38.74
C GLY A 67 8.48 -0.91 38.83
N THR A 68 9.01 -1.03 40.05
CA THR A 68 10.36 -1.53 40.33
C THR A 68 10.54 -2.98 39.88
N GLY A 69 11.56 -3.27 39.08
CA GLY A 69 12.17 -4.60 38.99
C GLY A 69 12.43 -5.08 37.56
N GLY A 70 13.65 -4.87 37.06
CA GLY A 70 14.13 -5.50 35.82
C GLY A 70 15.07 -4.61 35.05
N ALA A 71 16.30 -4.42 35.56
CA ALA A 71 17.37 -3.81 34.79
C ALA A 71 17.64 -4.66 33.54
N LEU A 72 17.45 -4.07 32.35
CA LEU A 72 18.06 -4.55 31.12
C LEU A 72 19.58 -4.45 31.32
N SER A 73 20.20 -5.59 31.59
CA SER A 73 21.64 -5.73 31.57
C SER A 73 22.14 -5.42 30.16
N THR A 74 22.82 -4.29 30.01
CA THR A 74 23.85 -4.11 28.99
C THR A 74 25.00 -5.06 29.32
N GLY A 75 24.78 -6.35 29.06
CA GLY A 75 25.80 -7.38 29.17
C GLY A 75 26.79 -7.17 28.03
N ALA A 76 27.94 -6.60 28.35
CA ALA A 76 29.14 -6.71 27.54
C ALA A 76 29.41 -8.20 27.33
N ALA A 77 29.08 -8.70 26.14
CA ALA A 77 29.36 -10.05 25.73
C ALA A 77 30.89 -10.22 25.65
N GLY A 78 31.43 -11.06 26.53
CA GLY A 78 32.78 -11.57 26.40
C GLY A 78 32.94 -12.23 25.04
N SER A 79 33.86 -11.72 24.25
CA SER A 79 34.20 -12.25 22.94
C SER A 79 34.91 -13.59 23.13
N ALA A 80 34.17 -14.69 22.94
CA ALA A 80 34.78 -15.99 22.68
C ALA A 80 35.29 -15.98 21.22
N PRO A 81 36.60 -16.14 20.96
CA PRO A 81 37.12 -16.21 19.62
C PRO A 81 36.95 -17.63 19.08
N GLY A 82 35.95 -17.83 18.22
CA GLY A 82 35.84 -19.01 17.36
C GLY A 82 34.58 -19.85 17.58
N GLY A 83 33.70 -19.85 16.57
CA GLY A 83 32.62 -20.83 16.41
C GLY A 83 31.26 -20.20 16.14
N ALA A 84 30.74 -20.39 14.92
CA ALA A 84 29.44 -19.93 14.39
C ALA A 84 29.30 -18.40 14.25
N GLY A 85 29.38 -17.92 13.00
CA GLY A 85 29.27 -16.51 12.65
C GLY A 85 27.99 -15.88 13.18
N ALA A 86 28.12 -14.82 13.97
CA ALA A 86 27.01 -14.02 14.45
C ALA A 86 26.12 -13.61 13.27
N CYS A 87 24.81 -13.79 13.43
CA CYS A 87 23.82 -13.35 12.44
C CYS A 87 24.07 -11.89 12.05
N LEU A 88 24.39 -11.63 10.78
CA LEU A 88 24.79 -10.30 10.30
C LEU A 88 23.60 -9.42 9.87
N LEU A 89 22.37 -9.94 9.95
CA LEU A 89 21.15 -9.23 9.55
C LEU A 89 20.95 -7.89 10.29
N ASP A 90 21.36 -7.80 11.55
CA ASP A 90 21.25 -6.58 12.37
C ASP A 90 22.48 -5.71 12.35
N ARG A 91 23.53 -6.11 11.64
CA ARG A 91 24.74 -5.33 11.61
C ARG A 91 24.39 -4.00 10.95
N PRO A 92 24.65 -2.86 11.62
CA PRO A 92 24.50 -1.57 10.97
C PRO A 92 25.39 -1.54 9.73
N VAL A 93 24.81 -1.15 8.61
CA VAL A 93 25.49 -0.99 7.33
C VAL A 93 25.32 0.44 6.87
N THR A 94 26.37 1.02 6.31
CA THR A 94 26.35 2.42 5.86
C THR A 94 25.44 2.62 4.66
N SER A 95 25.25 1.58 3.85
CA SER A 95 24.36 1.60 2.69
C SER A 95 23.74 0.21 2.52
N PRO A 96 22.60 -0.08 3.19
CA PRO A 96 21.89 -1.33 2.98
C PRO A 96 21.40 -1.42 1.53
N ALA A 97 21.44 -2.61 0.93
CA ALA A 97 21.02 -2.82 -0.46
C ALA A 97 19.55 -2.43 -0.66
N PHE A 98 18.67 -2.79 0.28
CA PHE A 98 17.25 -2.42 0.22
C PHE A 98 16.96 -0.97 0.62
N SER A 99 17.93 -0.16 1.03
CA SER A 99 17.66 1.23 1.47
C SER A 99 17.02 2.09 0.38
N LYS A 100 17.41 1.89 -0.88
CA LYS A 100 16.82 2.56 -2.05
C LYS A 100 15.41 2.07 -2.37
N GLN A 101 15.11 0.84 -1.98
CA GLN A 101 13.83 0.16 -2.22
C GLN A 101 12.83 0.38 -1.07
N ALA A 102 13.31 0.81 0.09
CA ALA A 102 12.51 1.06 1.28
C ALA A 102 11.51 2.22 1.05
N ILE A 103 10.29 2.03 1.56
CA ILE A 103 9.23 3.04 1.49
C ILE A 103 8.82 3.46 2.88
N SER A 104 9.11 4.71 3.24
CA SER A 104 8.56 5.30 4.45
C SER A 104 7.05 5.55 4.31
N ASN A 105 6.28 5.24 5.35
CA ASN A 105 4.88 5.64 5.46
C ASN A 105 4.70 7.17 5.38
N GLN A 106 5.77 7.96 5.61
CA GLN A 106 5.73 9.42 5.49
C GLN A 106 5.97 9.92 4.06
N LEU A 107 6.67 9.13 3.24
CA LEU A 107 7.11 9.52 1.90
C LEU A 107 6.81 8.40 0.89
N PRO A 108 5.52 8.05 0.67
CA PRO A 108 5.16 6.89 -0.14
C PRO A 108 5.19 7.14 -1.65
N ALA A 109 5.20 8.40 -2.12
CA ALA A 109 5.07 8.69 -3.53
C ALA A 109 6.34 8.30 -4.30
N ARG A 110 6.15 7.66 -5.45
CA ARG A 110 7.19 7.28 -6.41
C ARG A 110 6.66 7.54 -7.81
N GLN A 111 7.51 8.03 -8.70
CA GLN A 111 7.14 8.25 -10.11
C GLN A 111 6.96 6.92 -10.85
N VAL A 112 7.82 5.94 -10.55
CA VAL A 112 7.79 4.62 -11.15
C VAL A 112 7.29 3.61 -10.13
N VAL A 113 6.30 2.82 -10.52
CA VAL A 113 5.79 1.68 -9.77
C VAL A 113 5.63 0.48 -10.69
N TYR A 114 5.48 -0.71 -10.12
CA TYR A 114 5.29 -1.97 -10.82
C TYR A 114 3.99 -2.60 -10.38
N ALA A 115 3.30 -3.21 -11.34
CA ALA A 115 2.30 -4.24 -11.07
C ALA A 115 2.87 -5.60 -11.50
N LEU A 116 2.41 -6.68 -10.88
CA LEU A 116 2.65 -8.02 -11.39
C LEU A 116 1.38 -8.52 -12.08
N MET A 117 1.54 -9.06 -13.28
CA MET A 117 0.43 -9.53 -14.09
C MET A 117 0.72 -10.93 -14.63
N THR A 118 -0.32 -11.76 -14.71
CA THR A 118 -0.23 -13.04 -15.41
C THR A 118 -0.06 -12.82 -16.91
N ASP A 119 0.37 -13.84 -17.65
CA ASP A 119 0.50 -13.78 -19.12
C ASP A 119 -0.81 -13.34 -19.79
N ASP A 120 -1.95 -13.90 -19.37
CA ASP A 120 -3.27 -13.56 -19.91
C ASP A 120 -3.63 -12.08 -19.67
N GLU A 121 -3.32 -11.55 -18.47
CA GLU A 121 -3.53 -10.13 -18.17
C GLU A 121 -2.61 -9.21 -18.97
N VAL A 122 -1.36 -9.63 -19.22
CA VAL A 122 -0.43 -8.88 -20.07
C VAL A 122 -0.93 -8.85 -21.51
N GLU A 123 -1.40 -9.96 -22.05
CA GLU A 123 -1.96 -9.99 -23.40
C GLU A 123 -3.23 -9.15 -23.50
N GLU A 124 -4.11 -9.18 -22.50
CA GLU A 124 -5.25 -8.27 -22.42
C GLU A 124 -4.80 -6.80 -22.34
N LEU A 125 -3.77 -6.49 -21.54
CA LEU A 125 -3.23 -5.14 -21.41
C LEU A 125 -2.62 -4.64 -22.72
N LYS A 126 -1.87 -5.48 -23.45
CA LYS A 126 -1.33 -5.14 -24.77
C LYS A 126 -2.45 -4.85 -25.77
N ALA A 127 -3.50 -5.68 -25.76
CA ALA A 127 -4.63 -5.56 -26.70
C ALA A 127 -5.54 -4.35 -26.39
N THR A 128 -5.81 -4.10 -25.12
CA THR A 128 -6.82 -3.10 -24.69
C THR A 128 -6.22 -1.79 -24.21
N ARG A 129 -4.93 -1.79 -23.81
CA ARG A 129 -4.25 -0.69 -23.11
C ARG A 129 -4.96 -0.24 -21.83
N ALA A 130 -5.77 -1.12 -21.23
CA ALA A 130 -6.49 -0.85 -19.99
C ALA A 130 -5.68 -1.35 -18.79
N LEU A 131 -5.04 -0.42 -18.06
CA LEU A 131 -4.27 -0.77 -16.87
C LEU A 131 -5.13 -1.27 -15.71
N LEU A 132 -6.31 -0.69 -15.53
CA LEU A 132 -7.22 -1.15 -14.49
C LEU A 132 -7.96 -2.41 -14.96
N PRO A 133 -8.13 -3.41 -14.09
CA PRO A 133 -8.91 -4.59 -14.43
C PRO A 133 -10.35 -4.20 -14.74
N LYS A 134 -11.06 -5.01 -15.52
CA LYS A 134 -12.50 -4.81 -15.71
C LYS A 134 -13.22 -4.96 -14.36
N PRO A 135 -14.17 -4.07 -14.02
CA PRO A 135 -14.95 -4.21 -12.80
C PRO A 135 -15.65 -5.57 -12.80
N ALA A 136 -15.46 -6.38 -11.74
CA ALA A 136 -16.25 -7.59 -11.56
C ALA A 136 -17.73 -7.22 -11.33
N VAL A 137 -18.65 -8.07 -11.79
CA VAL A 137 -20.11 -7.88 -11.68
C VAL A 137 -20.55 -7.64 -10.23
N ALA A 138 -19.83 -8.23 -9.27
CA ALA A 138 -19.83 -7.84 -7.87
C ALA A 138 -18.38 -7.64 -7.43
N ALA A 139 -17.90 -6.39 -7.45
CA ALA A 139 -16.56 -6.09 -6.94
C ALA A 139 -16.51 -6.45 -5.44
N PRO A 140 -15.62 -7.37 -5.02
CA PRO A 140 -15.44 -7.63 -3.59
C PRO A 140 -15.01 -6.34 -2.89
N SER A 141 -15.46 -6.12 -1.65
CA SER A 141 -15.03 -4.96 -0.86
C SER A 141 -13.52 -5.06 -0.60
N SER A 142 -12.73 -4.22 -1.26
CA SER A 142 -11.29 -4.11 -0.99
C SER A 142 -11.06 -3.40 0.35
N ALA A 143 -9.90 -3.67 0.99
CA ALA A 143 -9.51 -2.97 2.22
C ALA A 143 -9.52 -1.44 2.04
N LEU A 144 -9.06 -0.96 0.88
CA LEU A 144 -9.14 0.45 0.51
C LEU A 144 -10.58 0.96 0.45
N SER A 145 -11.49 0.24 -0.20
CA SER A 145 -12.90 0.65 -0.30
C SER A 145 -13.54 0.79 1.08
N SER A 146 -13.30 -0.19 1.96
CA SER A 146 -13.78 -0.16 3.35
C SER A 146 -13.20 1.03 4.13
N LEU A 147 -11.90 1.29 3.97
CA LEU A 147 -11.21 2.42 4.62
C LEU A 147 -11.75 3.77 4.13
N LEU A 148 -11.93 3.94 2.82
CA LEU A 148 -12.47 5.17 2.25
C LEU A 148 -13.91 5.43 2.73
N LEU A 149 -14.76 4.40 2.78
CA LEU A 149 -16.13 4.51 3.30
C LEU A 149 -16.13 4.87 4.80
N GLN A 150 -15.25 4.27 5.60
CA GLN A 150 -15.11 4.59 7.01
C GLN A 150 -14.65 6.05 7.23
N LEU A 151 -13.66 6.49 6.47
CA LEU A 151 -13.19 7.88 6.51
C LEU A 151 -14.29 8.83 6.08
N GLN A 152 -15.06 8.50 5.05
CA GLN A 152 -16.19 9.32 4.59
C GLN A 152 -17.25 9.52 5.67
N ASN A 153 -17.55 8.48 6.45
CA ASN A 153 -18.54 8.53 7.54
C ASN A 153 -18.08 9.36 8.74
N THR A 154 -16.77 9.51 8.94
CA THR A 154 -16.17 10.23 10.08
C THR A 154 -15.57 11.59 9.70
N ALA A 155 -15.47 11.89 8.41
CA ALA A 155 -14.87 13.12 7.90
C ALA A 155 -15.70 14.37 8.21
N SER A 156 -14.99 15.48 8.41
CA SER A 156 -15.59 16.81 8.44
C SER A 156 -16.20 17.18 7.08
N GLU A 157 -17.16 18.11 7.07
CA GLU A 157 -17.80 18.60 5.85
C GLU A 157 -16.80 19.09 4.80
N LEU A 158 -15.66 19.63 5.22
CA LEU A 158 -14.60 20.08 4.32
C LEU A 158 -13.95 18.94 3.52
N ARG A 159 -13.81 17.74 4.10
CA ARG A 159 -13.11 16.60 3.47
C ARG A 159 -14.04 15.64 2.74
N LYS A 160 -15.34 15.68 3.03
CA LYS A 160 -16.34 14.79 2.42
C LYS A 160 -16.34 14.82 0.88
N PRO A 161 -16.25 15.97 0.20
CA PRO A 161 -16.25 16.00 -1.27
C PRO A 161 -15.05 15.27 -1.86
N LEU A 162 -13.85 15.48 -1.31
CA LEU A 162 -12.64 14.77 -1.76
C LEU A 162 -12.80 13.26 -1.57
N LEU A 163 -13.26 12.82 -0.40
CA LEU A 163 -13.47 11.38 -0.14
C LEU A 163 -14.54 10.76 -1.05
N GLN A 164 -15.60 11.51 -1.41
CA GLN A 164 -16.58 11.06 -2.41
C GLN A 164 -15.93 10.82 -3.78
N GLU A 165 -15.09 11.75 -4.23
CA GLU A 165 -14.34 11.59 -5.48
C GLU A 165 -13.36 10.42 -5.42
N LEU A 166 -12.67 10.22 -4.29
CA LEU A 166 -11.78 9.06 -4.10
C LEU A 166 -12.55 7.74 -4.14
N VAL A 167 -13.69 7.62 -3.44
CA VAL A 167 -14.53 6.41 -3.49
C VAL A 167 -14.98 6.09 -4.91
N LYS A 168 -15.35 7.12 -5.68
CA LYS A 168 -15.78 6.96 -7.08
C LYS A 168 -14.63 6.52 -7.98
N ARG A 169 -13.49 7.22 -7.92
CA ARG A 169 -12.33 7.01 -8.81
C ARG A 169 -11.60 5.71 -8.50
N PHE A 170 -11.46 5.37 -7.22
CA PHE A 170 -10.75 4.17 -6.74
C PHE A 170 -11.71 3.01 -6.45
N ARG A 171 -12.87 2.97 -7.13
CA ARG A 171 -13.79 1.82 -7.09
C ARG A 171 -13.14 0.56 -7.67
N VAL A 172 -12.30 0.74 -8.68
CA VAL A 172 -11.47 -0.30 -9.26
C VAL A 172 -10.03 0.17 -9.17
N THR A 173 -9.17 -0.67 -8.59
CA THR A 173 -7.76 -0.35 -8.44
C THR A 173 -6.91 -1.51 -8.88
N ARG A 174 -5.66 -1.21 -9.21
CA ARG A 174 -4.60 -2.20 -9.32
C ARG A 174 -3.58 -1.97 -8.22
N THR A 175 -3.19 -3.03 -7.53
CA THR A 175 -2.06 -3.01 -6.61
C THR A 175 -0.80 -2.67 -7.38
N THR A 176 -0.05 -1.70 -6.88
CA THR A 176 1.29 -1.41 -7.40
C THR A 176 2.26 -1.24 -6.26
N TRP A 177 3.54 -1.38 -6.57
CA TRP A 177 4.63 -1.15 -5.62
C TRP A 177 5.91 -0.73 -6.35
N PRO A 178 6.83 0.03 -5.75
CA PRO A 178 8.03 0.52 -6.45
C PRO A 178 9.04 -0.54 -6.86
N ASN A 179 8.94 -1.76 -6.30
CA ASN A 179 9.80 -2.88 -6.67
C ASN A 179 8.90 -4.11 -6.92
N PRO A 180 9.08 -4.82 -8.05
CA PRO A 180 8.19 -5.91 -8.45
C PRO A 180 8.23 -7.10 -7.47
N TRP A 181 9.42 -7.45 -6.96
CA TRP A 181 9.59 -8.63 -6.10
C TRP A 181 8.74 -8.59 -4.83
N ALA A 182 8.42 -7.40 -4.32
CA ALA A 182 7.67 -7.23 -3.07
C ALA A 182 6.18 -7.58 -3.20
N LEU A 183 5.67 -7.74 -4.43
CA LEU A 183 4.30 -8.20 -4.71
C LEU A 183 4.24 -9.69 -5.08
N ARG A 184 5.38 -10.28 -5.47
CA ARG A 184 5.47 -11.59 -6.12
C ARG A 184 4.77 -12.73 -5.39
N LEU A 185 4.99 -12.85 -4.08
CA LEU A 185 4.45 -13.95 -3.28
C LEU A 185 3.07 -13.66 -2.68
N VAL A 186 2.55 -12.44 -2.84
CA VAL A 186 1.27 -12.01 -2.26
C VAL A 186 0.15 -12.19 -3.25
N GLU A 187 0.35 -11.74 -4.48
CA GLU A 187 -0.68 -11.78 -5.51
C GLU A 187 -0.79 -13.16 -6.14
N HIS A 188 0.34 -13.86 -6.27
CA HIS A 188 0.42 -15.14 -6.97
C HIS A 188 1.33 -16.13 -6.22
N PRO A 189 0.83 -16.76 -5.16
CA PRO A 189 1.61 -17.73 -4.36
C PRO A 189 1.93 -19.03 -5.14
N SER A 190 1.36 -19.22 -6.33
CA SER A 190 1.65 -20.34 -7.22
C SER A 190 2.95 -20.13 -8.01
N SER A 191 3.52 -21.23 -8.50
CA SER A 191 4.67 -21.29 -9.42
C SER A 191 4.35 -20.77 -10.83
N GLN A 192 3.32 -19.94 -10.99
CA GLN A 192 3.00 -19.34 -12.29
C GLN A 192 3.97 -18.20 -12.54
N HIS A 193 4.47 -18.09 -13.76
CA HIS A 193 5.26 -16.96 -14.24
C HIS A 193 4.48 -15.65 -14.09
N MET A 194 5.16 -14.59 -13.66
CA MET A 194 4.59 -13.26 -13.49
C MET A 194 5.37 -12.22 -14.28
N ASN A 195 4.64 -11.36 -14.98
CA ASN A 195 5.21 -10.28 -15.76
C ASN A 195 5.21 -8.98 -14.93
N PRO A 196 6.39 -8.43 -14.61
CA PRO A 196 6.48 -7.07 -14.10
C PRO A 196 6.07 -6.07 -15.18
N VAL A 197 5.03 -5.29 -14.90
CA VAL A 197 4.59 -4.16 -15.73
C VAL A 197 5.05 -2.88 -15.04
N ARG A 198 6.00 -2.18 -15.66
CA ARG A 198 6.49 -0.87 -15.19
C ARG A 198 5.46 0.20 -15.55
N ILE A 199 5.10 1.05 -14.60
CA ILE A 199 4.12 2.12 -14.75
C ILE A 199 4.80 3.43 -14.33
N THR A 200 4.82 4.41 -15.22
CA THR A 200 5.38 5.74 -14.97
C THR A 200 4.24 6.74 -14.82
N PHE A 201 4.14 7.40 -13.67
CA PHE A 201 3.21 8.50 -13.48
C PHE A 201 3.70 9.78 -14.16
N LYS A 202 2.76 10.61 -14.63
CA LYS A 202 3.05 11.97 -15.09
C LYS A 202 3.66 12.79 -13.95
N GLU A 203 4.57 13.70 -14.26
CA GLU A 203 5.28 14.52 -13.26
C GLU A 203 4.36 15.31 -12.32
N ASP A 204 3.17 15.67 -12.81
CA ASP A 204 2.18 16.44 -12.08
C ASP A 204 1.18 15.57 -11.31
N ALA A 205 1.37 14.25 -11.25
CA ALA A 205 0.56 13.32 -10.48
C ALA A 205 0.66 13.53 -8.96
N TRP A 206 -0.45 13.25 -8.29
CA TRP A 206 -0.56 13.26 -6.83
C TRP A 206 -0.88 11.86 -6.29
N VAL A 207 -0.41 11.62 -5.07
CA VAL A 207 -0.70 10.40 -4.30
C VAL A 207 -1.43 10.80 -3.04
N VAL A 208 -2.59 10.18 -2.80
CA VAL A 208 -3.26 10.29 -1.50
C VAL A 208 -2.61 9.29 -0.56
N ARG A 209 -2.22 9.76 0.61
CA ARG A 209 -1.71 8.94 1.70
C ARG A 209 -2.77 8.79 2.78
N LEU A 210 -3.23 7.56 3.00
CA LEU A 210 -4.09 7.16 4.10
C LEU A 210 -3.25 6.45 5.17
N PHE A 211 -2.82 7.22 6.15
CA PHE A 211 -2.03 6.73 7.30
C PHE A 211 -2.52 7.44 8.57
N ASP A 212 -2.53 6.74 9.70
CA ASP A 212 -3.04 7.24 10.99
C ASP A 212 -4.49 7.80 10.94
N GLY A 213 -5.33 7.24 10.07
CA GLY A 213 -6.74 7.61 9.96
C GLY A 213 -7.02 9.01 9.39
N SER A 214 -6.03 9.67 8.79
CA SER A 214 -6.22 10.97 8.11
C SER A 214 -5.66 10.96 6.68
N PRO A 215 -6.45 11.35 5.67
CA PRO A 215 -5.93 11.55 4.33
C PRO A 215 -5.01 12.77 4.30
N SER A 216 -3.85 12.60 3.68
CA SER A 216 -2.97 13.69 3.23
C SER A 216 -2.67 13.48 1.75
N ILE A 217 -2.33 14.54 1.02
CA ILE A 217 -2.03 14.47 -0.41
C ILE A 217 -0.61 14.95 -0.59
N VAL A 218 0.16 14.26 -1.43
CA VAL A 218 1.52 14.63 -1.79
C VAL A 218 1.71 14.56 -3.29
N ASN A 219 2.64 15.36 -3.83
CA ASN A 219 3.12 15.19 -5.20
C ASN A 219 4.19 14.07 -5.27
N LEU A 220 4.71 13.79 -6.48
CA LEU A 220 5.73 12.75 -6.68
C LEU A 220 7.06 13.03 -5.98
N SER A 221 7.36 14.30 -5.66
CA SER A 221 8.49 14.70 -4.81
C SER A 221 8.19 14.59 -3.31
N ASN A 222 7.05 14.00 -2.92
CA ASN A 222 6.55 13.88 -1.55
C ASN A 222 6.30 15.21 -0.81
N GLN A 223 6.13 16.32 -1.54
CA GLN A 223 5.73 17.60 -0.98
C GLN A 223 4.22 17.63 -0.76
N ILE A 224 3.78 18.24 0.35
CA ILE A 224 2.37 18.28 0.74
C ILE A 224 1.56 19.13 -0.26
N VAL A 225 0.46 18.57 -0.75
CA VAL A 225 -0.58 19.26 -1.52
C VAL A 225 -1.74 19.58 -0.59
N THR A 226 -2.23 20.82 -0.63
CA THR A 226 -3.35 21.22 0.22
C THR A 226 -4.64 20.50 -0.19
N ILE A 227 -5.53 20.26 0.76
CA ILE A 227 -6.83 19.64 0.49
C ILE A 227 -7.64 20.49 -0.50
N THR A 228 -7.54 21.83 -0.42
CA THR A 228 -8.21 22.74 -1.34
C THR A 228 -7.72 22.57 -2.79
N ALA A 229 -6.41 22.44 -3.00
CA ALA A 229 -5.86 22.14 -4.33
C ALA A 229 -6.29 20.75 -4.82
N ALA A 230 -6.23 19.74 -3.95
CA ALA A 230 -6.69 18.38 -4.26
C ALA A 230 -8.19 18.31 -4.62
N MET A 231 -9.01 19.17 -4.04
CA MET A 231 -10.43 19.30 -4.36
C MET A 231 -10.69 20.05 -5.67
N ALA A 232 -9.80 20.96 -6.05
CA ALA A 232 -9.91 21.72 -7.30
C ALA A 232 -9.48 20.88 -8.51
N GLU A 233 -8.49 20.01 -8.34
CA GLU A 233 -7.91 19.17 -9.40
C GLU A 233 -7.87 17.68 -8.99
N PRO A 234 -9.00 17.05 -8.58
CA PRO A 234 -9.02 15.66 -8.12
C PRO A 234 -8.58 14.65 -9.21
N GLU A 235 -8.64 15.05 -10.48
CA GLU A 235 -8.12 14.29 -11.63
C GLU A 235 -6.61 14.10 -11.63
N ARG A 236 -5.84 14.87 -10.84
CA ARG A 236 -4.39 14.67 -10.69
C ARG A 236 -4.02 13.55 -9.74
N ILE A 237 -4.98 13.02 -8.98
CA ILE A 237 -4.73 11.94 -8.03
C ILE A 237 -4.60 10.62 -8.78
N ALA A 238 -3.38 10.11 -8.90
CA ALA A 238 -3.04 8.88 -9.61
C ALA A 238 -3.32 7.62 -8.75
N ALA A 239 -2.86 7.66 -7.51
CA ALA A 239 -2.80 6.51 -6.63
C ALA A 239 -3.20 6.85 -5.18
N ILE A 240 -3.60 5.84 -4.43
CA ILE A 240 -3.76 5.90 -2.98
C ILE A 240 -2.75 4.97 -2.32
N TYR A 241 -1.82 5.54 -1.56
CA TYR A 241 -1.05 4.81 -0.57
C TYR A 241 -1.91 4.57 0.67
N TYR A 242 -2.03 3.34 1.13
CA TYR A 242 -2.66 3.06 2.42
C TYR A 242 -1.94 1.94 3.18
N VAL A 243 -2.05 2.02 4.51
CA VAL A 243 -1.65 0.94 5.42
C VAL A 243 -2.93 0.35 6.00
N ALA A 244 -3.19 -0.91 5.72
CA ALA A 244 -4.26 -1.67 6.34
C ALA A 244 -3.65 -2.60 7.37
N ASP A 245 -3.77 -2.23 8.65
CA ASP A 245 -3.42 -3.05 9.79
C ASP A 245 -4.60 -3.15 10.76
N ASP A 246 -4.55 -4.11 11.68
CA ASP A 246 -5.58 -4.31 12.71
C ASP A 246 -5.66 -3.16 13.74
N ARG A 247 -4.89 -2.08 13.56
CA ARG A 247 -5.03 -0.85 14.35
C ARG A 247 -5.90 0.20 13.65
N SER A 248 -6.22 0.00 12.38
CA SER A 248 -7.19 0.83 11.68
C SER A 248 -8.58 0.74 12.36
N ALA A 249 -9.26 1.87 12.45
CA ALA A 249 -10.24 2.19 13.48
C ALA A 249 -11.27 1.08 13.82
N GLY A 250 -11.23 0.60 15.08
CA GLY A 250 -12.27 -0.25 15.69
C GLY A 250 -11.81 -1.60 16.23
N ALA A 251 -10.59 -2.05 15.93
CA ALA A 251 -10.07 -3.34 16.39
C ALA A 251 -9.13 -3.21 17.61
N VAL A 252 -9.04 -4.31 18.38
CA VAL A 252 -8.08 -4.44 19.49
C VAL A 252 -6.68 -4.35 18.90
N ALA A 253 -5.77 -3.59 19.53
CA ALA A 253 -4.48 -3.16 18.96
C ALA A 253 -3.42 -4.27 18.79
N THR A 254 -3.80 -5.40 18.21
CA THR A 254 -2.93 -6.51 17.85
C THR A 254 -2.49 -6.29 16.40
N CYS A 255 -1.35 -5.63 16.12
CA CYS A 255 -0.81 -5.56 14.74
C CYS A 255 -0.21 -6.92 14.31
N GLU A 256 -1.02 -7.96 14.48
CA GLU A 256 -0.81 -9.32 14.02
C GLU A 256 -1.07 -9.41 12.52
N THR A 257 -1.87 -8.51 11.95
CA THR A 257 -1.98 -8.36 10.50
C THR A 257 -1.70 -6.93 10.01
N GLY A 258 -1.12 -6.84 8.82
CA GLY A 258 -0.78 -5.57 8.18
C GLY A 258 -0.35 -5.75 6.72
N LYS A 259 -0.81 -4.84 5.85
CA LYS A 259 -0.32 -4.67 4.48
C LYS A 259 -0.24 -3.19 4.11
N ARG A 260 0.60 -2.89 3.12
CA ARG A 260 0.76 -1.59 2.47
C ARG A 260 0.54 -1.76 0.99
N GLU A 261 0.00 -0.73 0.38
CA GLU A 261 -0.35 -0.79 -1.03
C GLU A 261 -0.34 0.62 -1.63
N LEU A 262 0.21 0.75 -2.84
CA LEU A 262 -0.04 1.89 -3.72
C LEU A 262 -1.12 1.46 -4.71
N ALA A 263 -2.37 1.77 -4.40
CA ALA A 263 -3.50 1.43 -5.24
C ALA A 263 -3.61 2.43 -6.39
N LEU A 264 -3.27 2.01 -7.61
CA LEU A 264 -3.51 2.78 -8.83
C LEU A 264 -5.00 2.75 -9.15
N GLY A 265 -5.63 3.92 -9.30
CA GLY A 265 -7.05 4.04 -9.65
C GLY A 265 -7.36 5.10 -10.71
N ASN A 266 -6.34 5.80 -11.22
CA ASN A 266 -6.52 6.83 -12.22
C ASN A 266 -5.48 6.68 -13.35
N PRO A 267 -5.80 5.93 -14.41
CA PRO A 267 -4.88 5.71 -15.53
C PRO A 267 -4.60 7.01 -16.32
N ASP A 268 -5.43 8.05 -16.19
CA ASP A 268 -5.21 9.34 -16.86
C ASP A 268 -3.94 10.06 -16.35
N MET A 269 -3.45 9.70 -15.16
CA MET A 269 -2.22 10.22 -14.56
C MET A 269 -1.01 9.31 -14.75
N VAL A 270 -1.15 8.26 -15.55
CA VAL A 270 -0.04 7.45 -16.02
C VAL A 270 0.43 8.03 -17.36
N GLU A 271 1.72 8.31 -17.44
CA GLU A 271 2.38 8.76 -18.67
C GLU A 271 2.53 7.60 -19.65
N GLU A 272 3.06 6.48 -19.15
CA GLU A 272 3.27 5.26 -19.91
C GLU A 272 3.27 4.03 -19.00
N PHE A 273 3.06 2.86 -19.61
CA PHE A 273 3.43 1.58 -19.03
C PHE A 273 4.29 0.79 -20.00
N ALA A 274 5.15 -0.07 -19.45
CA ALA A 274 6.11 -0.86 -20.21
C ALA A 274 6.10 -2.32 -19.76
N ILE A 275 6.30 -3.22 -20.71
CA ILE A 275 6.33 -4.67 -20.55
C ILE A 275 7.50 -5.22 -21.35
N GLY A 276 8.20 -6.22 -20.81
CA GLY A 276 9.22 -6.94 -21.56
C GLY A 276 10.43 -6.10 -21.98
N THR A 277 10.66 -4.93 -21.36
CA THR A 277 11.76 -4.04 -21.76
C THR A 277 13.08 -4.42 -21.07
N PRO A 278 14.24 -4.05 -21.67
CA PRO A 278 15.54 -4.27 -21.04
C PRO A 278 15.67 -3.65 -19.65
N GLU A 279 15.07 -2.49 -19.40
CA GLU A 279 15.11 -1.80 -18.11
C GLU A 279 14.39 -2.60 -17.02
N ILE A 280 13.29 -3.26 -17.37
CA ILE A 280 12.56 -4.14 -16.45
C ILE A 280 13.39 -5.38 -16.12
N LEU A 281 14.07 -5.96 -17.11
CA LEU A 281 14.98 -7.08 -16.88
C LEU A 281 16.17 -6.67 -16.01
N GLU A 282 16.76 -5.49 -16.24
CA GLU A 282 17.83 -4.95 -15.42
C GLU A 282 17.37 -4.74 -13.96
N GLN A 283 16.17 -4.18 -13.75
CA GLN A 283 15.61 -4.04 -12.41
C GLN A 283 15.39 -5.41 -11.74
N LEU A 284 14.87 -6.39 -12.46
CA LEU A 284 14.66 -7.75 -11.95
C LEU A 284 15.98 -8.42 -11.57
N ASP A 285 17.02 -8.27 -12.40
CA ASP A 285 18.36 -8.79 -12.12
C ASP A 285 18.99 -8.07 -10.90
N ALA A 286 18.77 -6.77 -10.72
CA ALA A 286 19.21 -6.01 -9.54
C ALA A 286 18.48 -6.44 -8.25
N ASP A 287 17.18 -6.75 -8.34
CA ASP A 287 16.39 -7.28 -7.24
C ASP A 287 16.87 -8.69 -6.83
N ILE A 288 17.12 -9.56 -7.81
CA ILE A 288 17.71 -10.89 -7.60
C ILE A 288 19.05 -10.77 -6.89
N ALA A 289 19.94 -9.90 -7.37
CA ALA A 289 21.27 -9.71 -6.77
C ALA A 289 21.17 -9.21 -5.31
N SER A 290 20.25 -8.28 -5.03
CA SER A 290 20.01 -7.76 -3.67
C SER A 290 19.47 -8.85 -2.74
N LEU A 291 18.57 -9.71 -3.23
CA LEU A 291 18.04 -10.85 -2.47
C LEU A 291 19.10 -11.94 -2.26
N GLU A 292 19.97 -12.22 -3.24
CA GLU A 292 21.09 -13.13 -3.09
C GLU A 292 22.12 -12.61 -2.06
N ALA A 293 22.37 -11.31 -2.03
CA ALA A 293 23.18 -10.67 -1.00
C ALA A 293 22.55 -10.85 0.40
N LEU A 294 21.23 -10.60 0.52
CA LEU A 294 20.48 -10.84 1.76
C LEU A 294 20.50 -12.31 2.18
N PHE A 295 20.37 -13.24 1.24
CA PHE A 295 20.45 -14.67 1.49
C PHE A 295 21.80 -15.06 2.09
N ASN A 296 22.90 -14.53 1.55
CA ASN A 296 24.24 -14.85 2.03
C ASN A 296 24.47 -14.37 3.47
N VAL A 297 23.92 -13.20 3.84
CA VAL A 297 24.05 -12.68 5.22
C VAL A 297 23.04 -13.28 6.21
N SER A 298 21.89 -13.76 5.72
CA SER A 298 20.83 -14.37 6.56
C SER A 298 21.04 -15.87 6.79
N ARG A 299 21.76 -16.56 5.89
CA ARG A 299 22.02 -18.00 5.97
C ARG A 299 22.57 -18.50 7.32
N PRO A 300 23.49 -17.82 8.03
CA PRO A 300 23.95 -18.29 9.34
C PRO A 300 22.94 -18.01 10.48
N CYS A 301 21.85 -17.30 10.23
CA CYS A 301 20.87 -16.93 11.25
C CYS A 301 19.89 -18.08 11.49
N SER A 302 19.98 -18.71 12.67
CA SER A 302 19.10 -19.80 13.09
C SER A 302 17.67 -19.35 13.42
N SER A 303 17.46 -18.07 13.71
CA SER A 303 16.14 -17.50 13.97
C SER A 303 16.02 -16.07 13.44
N VAL A 304 14.90 -15.79 12.78
CA VAL A 304 14.54 -14.44 12.30
C VAL A 304 13.41 -13.82 13.14
N ASP A 305 12.71 -14.65 13.92
CA ASP A 305 11.70 -14.18 14.87
C ASP A 305 12.35 -13.45 16.04
N ARG A 306 11.74 -12.35 16.48
CA ARG A 306 12.29 -11.47 17.51
C ARG A 306 11.29 -11.26 18.62
N ASN A 307 11.78 -11.31 19.86
CA ASN A 307 10.98 -11.01 21.05
C ASN A 307 9.68 -11.85 21.13
N GLY A 308 9.70 -13.07 20.61
CA GLY A 308 8.53 -13.95 20.55
C GLY A 308 7.46 -13.53 19.54
N MET A 309 7.68 -12.49 18.73
CA MET A 309 6.80 -12.09 17.64
C MET A 309 7.18 -12.81 16.35
N THR A 310 6.16 -13.12 15.54
CA THR A 310 6.35 -13.57 14.16
C THR A 310 7.01 -12.46 13.34
N PHE A 311 7.59 -12.83 12.19
CA PHE A 311 8.18 -11.87 11.26
C PHE A 311 7.16 -10.81 10.82
N HIS A 312 5.93 -11.25 10.53
CA HIS A 312 4.84 -10.36 10.17
C HIS A 312 4.51 -9.35 11.28
N ALA A 313 4.23 -9.85 12.48
CA ALA A 313 3.88 -9.00 13.62
C ALA A 313 5.02 -8.04 13.98
N PHE A 314 6.28 -8.50 14.00
CA PHE A 314 7.42 -7.63 14.26
C PHE A 314 7.52 -6.51 13.21
N THR A 315 7.38 -6.84 11.93
CA THR A 315 7.49 -5.86 10.84
C THR A 315 6.41 -4.79 10.94
N VAL A 316 5.15 -5.19 11.15
CA VAL A 316 4.01 -4.26 11.25
C VAL A 316 4.06 -3.46 12.55
N CYS A 317 4.30 -4.12 13.69
CA CYS A 317 4.26 -3.48 15.01
C CYS A 317 5.42 -2.51 15.27
N GLN A 318 6.61 -2.85 14.78
CA GLN A 318 7.86 -2.17 15.11
C GLN A 318 8.41 -1.44 13.89
N SER A 319 8.82 -2.20 12.87
CA SER A 319 9.60 -1.66 11.75
C SER A 319 8.82 -0.57 11.02
N TRP A 320 7.58 -0.83 10.60
CA TRP A 320 6.77 0.15 9.86
C TRP A 320 6.34 1.38 10.65
N ARG A 321 6.49 1.38 11.97
CA ARG A 321 6.12 2.53 12.80
C ARG A 321 7.25 3.56 12.88
N PHE A 322 8.49 3.09 12.91
CA PHE A 322 9.67 3.92 13.06
C PHE A 322 10.57 3.69 11.86
N PHE A 323 10.56 4.63 10.92
CA PHE A 323 11.38 4.51 9.73
C PHE A 323 12.86 4.52 10.14
N ASP A 324 13.46 3.35 10.01
CA ASP A 324 14.84 3.06 10.31
C ASP A 324 15.28 2.01 9.30
N ALA A 325 16.18 2.40 8.40
CA ALA A 325 16.80 1.50 7.43
C ALA A 325 18.30 1.35 7.74
N SER A 326 18.69 1.41 9.02
CA SER A 326 20.10 1.32 9.44
C SER A 326 20.73 -0.07 9.28
N THR A 327 19.90 -1.11 9.10
CA THR A 327 20.34 -2.49 8.87
C THR A 327 19.69 -3.04 7.59
N GLU A 328 20.31 -4.07 7.00
CA GLU A 328 19.75 -4.74 5.82
C GLU A 328 18.38 -5.36 6.13
N PHE A 329 18.21 -5.91 7.33
CA PHE A 329 16.96 -6.51 7.76
C PHE A 329 15.82 -5.51 7.86
N LEU A 330 16.07 -4.33 8.46
CA LEU A 330 15.06 -3.29 8.56
C LEU A 330 14.76 -2.65 7.20
N ALA A 331 15.79 -2.42 6.37
CA ALA A 331 15.61 -1.92 5.01
C ALA A 331 14.76 -2.88 4.16
N TYR A 332 15.03 -4.18 4.23
CA TYR A 332 14.23 -5.23 3.58
C TYR A 332 12.76 -5.20 4.05
N GLN A 333 12.52 -5.12 5.35
CA GLN A 333 11.17 -5.01 5.91
C GLN A 333 10.42 -3.76 5.42
N TRP A 334 11.13 -2.64 5.28
CA TRP A 334 10.58 -1.39 4.74
C TRP A 334 10.37 -1.41 3.22
N ALA A 335 11.00 -2.32 2.49
CA ALA A 335 10.78 -2.51 1.06
C ALA A 335 9.54 -3.39 0.76
N LEU A 336 9.01 -4.13 1.73
CA LEU A 336 7.88 -5.06 1.53
C LEU A 336 6.51 -4.37 1.49
N ALA A 337 5.67 -4.68 0.49
CA ALA A 337 4.26 -4.30 0.51
C ALA A 337 3.50 -5.05 1.62
N ASN A 338 3.75 -6.35 1.77
CA ASN A 338 3.08 -7.21 2.75
C ASN A 338 4.09 -8.21 3.35
N PRO A 339 4.38 -8.16 4.67
CA PRO A 339 5.41 -8.98 5.29
C PRO A 339 4.86 -10.35 5.72
N VAL A 340 4.14 -11.03 4.82
CA VAL A 340 3.68 -12.40 5.04
C VAL A 340 4.85 -13.35 5.30
N GLU A 341 4.58 -14.48 5.94
CA GLU A 341 5.62 -15.44 6.34
C GLU A 341 6.44 -15.99 5.17
N SER A 342 5.92 -15.99 3.93
CA SER A 342 6.69 -16.36 2.74
C SER A 342 7.80 -15.35 2.40
N TYR A 343 7.73 -14.10 2.88
CA TYR A 343 8.81 -13.11 2.78
C TYR A 343 9.74 -13.09 3.98
N LYS A 344 9.50 -13.88 5.04
CA LYS A 344 10.45 -13.96 6.15
C LYS A 344 11.82 -14.37 5.60
N PRO A 345 12.91 -13.64 5.88
CA PRO A 345 14.22 -13.87 5.24
C PRO A 345 14.95 -15.08 5.82
N THR A 346 14.29 -16.25 5.77
CA THR A 346 14.91 -17.56 5.99
C THR A 346 15.59 -18.01 4.70
N SER A 347 16.55 -18.93 4.81
CA SER A 347 17.21 -19.50 3.63
C SER A 347 16.21 -20.12 2.65
N GLN A 348 15.21 -20.87 3.12
CA GLN A 348 14.23 -21.49 2.26
C GLN A 348 13.36 -20.46 1.51
N ASN A 349 12.87 -19.46 2.22
CA ASN A 349 11.99 -18.45 1.64
C ASN A 349 12.72 -17.56 0.63
N LEU A 350 13.92 -17.09 0.97
CA LEU A 350 14.72 -16.28 0.07
C LEU A 350 15.12 -17.09 -1.18
N ALA A 351 15.53 -18.35 -1.02
CA ALA A 351 15.81 -19.21 -2.17
C ALA A 351 14.56 -19.40 -3.07
N THR A 352 13.38 -19.56 -2.46
CA THR A 352 12.11 -19.69 -3.18
C THR A 352 11.76 -18.40 -3.94
N LEU A 353 11.89 -17.25 -3.30
CA LEU A 353 11.66 -15.94 -3.92
C LEU A 353 12.65 -15.67 -5.06
N ILE A 354 13.94 -15.89 -4.82
CA ILE A 354 14.99 -15.72 -5.83
C ILE A 354 14.71 -16.63 -7.04
N GLN A 355 14.33 -17.88 -6.82
CA GLN A 355 13.99 -18.78 -7.91
C GLN A 355 12.75 -18.31 -8.67
N ALA A 356 11.69 -17.87 -7.97
CA ALA A 356 10.50 -17.33 -8.62
C ALA A 356 10.83 -16.13 -9.51
N LEU A 357 11.69 -15.20 -9.05
CA LEU A 357 12.12 -14.07 -9.87
C LEU A 357 13.00 -14.50 -11.05
N LYS A 358 13.83 -15.54 -10.90
CA LYS A 358 14.60 -16.12 -12.01
C LYS A 358 13.69 -16.75 -13.06
N ASP A 359 12.61 -17.38 -12.62
CA ASP A 359 11.58 -17.96 -13.49
C ASP A 359 10.71 -16.87 -14.16
N ASP A 360 10.63 -15.68 -13.54
CA ASP A 360 9.99 -14.49 -14.11
C ASP A 360 10.87 -13.72 -15.12
N ARG A 361 12.14 -14.12 -15.31
CA ARG A 361 13.00 -13.52 -16.34
C ARG A 361 12.45 -13.86 -17.73
N PHE A 362 12.62 -12.91 -18.65
CA PHE A 362 12.13 -13.00 -20.02
C PHE A 362 13.22 -12.61 -21.02
N GLU A 363 13.05 -13.02 -22.27
CA GLU A 363 13.79 -12.43 -23.39
C GLU A 363 13.15 -11.08 -23.72
N PRO A 364 13.92 -9.98 -23.81
CA PRO A 364 13.34 -8.66 -24.07
C PRO A 364 12.50 -8.63 -25.35
N ASP A 365 11.21 -8.33 -25.19
CA ASP A 365 10.23 -8.06 -26.25
C ASP A 365 9.47 -6.79 -25.85
N PRO A 366 10.07 -5.60 -26.08
CA PRO A 366 9.61 -4.38 -25.46
C PRO A 366 8.26 -3.95 -26.03
N PHE A 367 7.28 -3.82 -25.15
CA PHE A 367 6.01 -3.15 -25.43
C PHE A 367 5.87 -1.93 -24.52
N VAL A 368 5.65 -0.76 -25.12
CA VAL A 368 5.36 0.49 -24.39
C VAL A 368 3.99 0.99 -24.83
N GLY A 369 3.12 1.21 -23.85
CA GLY A 369 1.74 1.66 -24.05
C GLY A 369 1.45 2.95 -23.31
N ILE A 370 0.59 3.78 -23.91
CA ILE A 370 -0.07 4.88 -23.22
C ILE A 370 -1.46 4.36 -22.80
N PRO A 371 -1.83 4.44 -21.52
CA PRO A 371 -3.15 3.99 -21.07
C PRO A 371 -4.26 4.71 -21.79
N LEU A 372 -5.30 3.97 -22.18
CA LEU A 372 -6.53 4.61 -22.61
C LEU A 372 -7.24 5.21 -21.38
N PRO A 373 -7.93 6.35 -21.55
CA PRO A 373 -8.71 6.92 -20.47
C PRO A 373 -9.69 5.88 -19.96
N ALA A 374 -9.92 5.85 -18.64
CA ALA A 374 -10.98 5.02 -18.10
C ALA A 374 -12.27 5.41 -18.82
N VAL A 375 -12.86 4.49 -19.60
CA VAL A 375 -14.11 4.74 -20.31
C VAL A 375 -15.14 5.05 -19.24
N GLY A 376 -15.42 6.34 -19.05
CA GLY A 376 -16.39 6.75 -18.06
C GLY A 376 -17.69 6.03 -18.37
N GLU A 377 -18.27 5.34 -17.38
CA GLU A 377 -19.56 4.63 -17.51
C GLU A 377 -20.74 5.58 -17.92
N GLY A 378 -20.46 6.85 -18.23
CA GLY A 378 -21.41 7.85 -18.70
C GLY A 378 -21.56 7.84 -20.22
N GLY A 379 -22.47 7.01 -20.73
CA GLY A 379 -22.88 7.11 -22.14
C GLY A 379 -23.97 6.16 -22.63
N ALA A 380 -24.58 5.33 -21.79
CA ALA A 380 -25.78 4.57 -22.17
C ALA A 380 -27.01 5.53 -22.19
N GLY A 381 -27.04 6.43 -23.17
CA GLY A 381 -28.04 7.48 -23.24
C GLY A 381 -28.05 8.28 -24.55
N ARG A 382 -27.55 7.74 -25.67
CA ARG A 382 -27.96 8.26 -26.98
C ARG A 382 -29.27 7.57 -27.34
N GLY A 383 -30.37 8.23 -26.99
CA GLY A 383 -31.69 7.89 -27.50
C GLY A 383 -31.64 7.73 -29.01
N MET A 384 -32.13 6.60 -29.50
CA MET A 384 -32.48 6.48 -30.91
C MET A 384 -33.43 7.62 -31.26
N PRO A 385 -33.21 8.37 -32.35
CA PRO A 385 -34.23 9.24 -32.87
C PRO A 385 -35.43 8.36 -33.25
N THR A 386 -36.56 8.55 -32.57
CA THR A 386 -37.83 8.00 -33.02
C THR A 386 -38.12 8.63 -34.38
N ASN A 387 -37.97 7.84 -35.44
CA ASN A 387 -38.45 8.21 -36.75
C ASN A 387 -39.94 8.50 -36.66
N GLY A 388 -40.30 9.75 -36.92
CA GLY A 388 -41.67 10.13 -37.21
C GLY A 388 -42.16 9.36 -38.43
N SER A 389 -43.29 8.68 -38.24
CA SER A 389 -44.26 8.28 -39.26
C SER A 389 -45.58 8.81 -38.66
N GLY A 390 -46.30 9.73 -39.29
CA GLY A 390 -47.04 9.51 -40.52
C GLY A 390 -48.51 9.50 -40.15
#